data_AF-A0A668ARG1-F1
#
_entry.id   AF-A0A668ARG1-F1
#
_cell.length_a   1.000
_cell.length_b   1.000
_cell.length_c   1.000
_cell.angle_alpha   90.00
_cell.angle_beta   90.00
_cell.angle_gamma   90.00
#
_symmetry.space_group_name_H-M   'P 1'
#
loop_
_entity.id
_entity.type
_entity.pdbx_description
1 polymer ?
#
loop_
_entity_poly.entity_id
_entity_poly.type
_entity_poly.pdbx_seq_one_letter_code
_entity_poly.pdbx_strand_id
1 'polypeptide(L)' 'MKVTVTFGDTAVVVPCKPGWTVRDLIEQATRRYRKVLEQVKTYFMGNVTHFRDLMCVY' A
#
# COMPACT_ATOMS: atom_id res chain seq x y z
N MET A 1 13.91 -11.76 4.20
CA MET A 1 12.49 -11.94 4.63
C MET A 1 11.61 -11.04 3.78
N LYS A 2 10.43 -11.50 3.33
CA LYS A 2 9.44 -10.67 2.61
C LYS A 2 8.07 -10.91 3.23
N VAL A 3 7.26 -9.86 3.30
CA VAL A 3 5.89 -9.91 3.80
C VAL A 3 4.95 -9.38 2.73
N THR A 4 3.72 -9.89 2.74
CA THR A 4 2.66 -9.40 1.86
C THR A 4 1.69 -8.61 2.71
N VAL A 5 1.42 -7.36 2.32
CA VAL A 5 0.43 -6.49 2.95
C VAL A 5 -0.72 -6.33 1.98
N THR A 6 -1.93 -6.63 2.44
CA THR A 6 -3.16 -6.51 1.65
C THR A 6 -3.86 -5.20 1.99
N PHE A 7 -4.07 -4.36 0.97
CA PHE A 7 -4.86 -3.13 1.04
C PHE A 7 -6.20 -3.39 0.34
N GLY A 8 -7.21 -3.82 1.10
CA GLY A 8 -8.44 -4.35 0.52
C GLY A 8 -8.13 -5.52 -0.43
N ASP A 9 -8.57 -5.42 -1.68
CA ASP A 9 -8.31 -6.40 -2.74
C ASP A 9 -6.91 -6.31 -3.37
N THR A 10 -6.10 -5.30 -3.01
CA THR A 10 -4.76 -5.10 -3.59
C THR A 10 -3.66 -5.67 -2.70
N ALA A 11 -2.95 -6.70 -3.17
CA ALA A 11 -1.80 -7.26 -2.47
C ALA A 11 -0.48 -6.57 -2.88
N VAL A 12 0.30 -6.15 -1.88
CA VAL A 12 1.61 -5.50 -2.09
C VAL A 12 2.69 -6.26 -1.33
N VAL A 13 3.71 -6.73 -2.06
CA VAL A 13 4.86 -7.41 -1.46
C VAL A 13 5.89 -6.37 -1.02
N VAL A 14 6.30 -6.45 0.26
CA VAL A 14 7.32 -5.59 0.87
C VAL A 14 8.49 -6.45 1.37
N PRO A 15 9.73 -6.15 0.96
CA PRO A 15 10.90 -6.79 1.54
C PRO A 15 11.15 -6.24 2.95
N CYS A 16 11.42 -7.11 3.92
CA CYS A 16 11.80 -6.67 5.26
C CYS A 16 13.32 -6.52 5.35
N LYS A 17 13.76 -5.43 6.00
CA LYS A 17 15.15 -5.24 6.41
C LYS A 17 15.28 -5.37 7.93
N PRO A 18 16.44 -5.83 8.44
CA PRO A 18 16.69 -5.86 9.88
C PRO A 18 16.59 -4.45 10.47
N GLY A 19 15.97 -4.32 11.65
CA GLY A 19 15.75 -3.03 12.32
C GLY A 19 14.51 -2.26 11.85
N TRP A 20 13.71 -2.80 10.92
CA TRP A 20 12.45 -2.17 10.53
C TRP A 20 11.34 -2.48 11.54
N THR A 21 10.62 -1.43 11.94
CA THR A 21 9.43 -1.54 12.77
C THR A 21 8.19 -1.80 11.92
N VAL A 22 7.08 -2.14 12.57
CA VAL A 22 5.76 -2.24 11.90
C VAL A 22 5.41 -0.93 11.20
N ARG A 23 5.79 0.22 11.76
CA ARG A 23 5.57 1.53 11.15
C ARG A 23 6.34 1.68 9.83
N ASP A 24 7.60 1.27 9.79
CA ASP A 24 8.41 1.28 8.56
C ASP A 24 7.80 0.39 7.47
N LEU A 25 7.28 -0.79 7.87
CA LEU A 25 6.60 -1.70 6.96
C LEU A 25 5.33 -1.07 6.37
N ILE A 26 4.51 -0.42 7.19
CA ILE A 26 3.30 0.28 6.75
C ILE A 26 3.66 1.42 5.78
N GLU A 27 4.70 2.20 6.07
CA GLU A 27 5.11 3.30 5.20
C GLU A 27 5.59 2.79 3.84
N GLN A 28 6.41 1.73 3.83
CA GLN A 28 6.89 1.09 2.60
C GLN A 28 5.75 0.46 1.78
N ALA A 29 4.83 -0.24 2.45
CA ALA A 29 3.64 -0.81 1.83
C ALA A 29 2.76 0.28 1.22
N THR A 30 2.54 1.39 1.93
CA THR A 30 1.75 2.54 1.48
C THR A 30 2.38 3.22 0.27
N ARG A 31 3.71 3.42 0.26
CA ARG A 31 4.43 3.98 -0.90
C ARG A 31 4.29 3.10 -2.14
N ARG A 32 4.37 1.77 -1.98
CA ARG A 32 4.15 0.84 -3.10
C ARG A 32 2.69 0.80 -3.54
N TYR A 33 1.75 0.81 -2.61
CA TYR A 33 0.32 0.87 -2.92
C TYR A 33 -0.03 2.13 -3.72
N ARG A 34 0.51 3.29 -3.37
CA ARG A 34 0.33 4.53 -4.16
C ARG A 34 0.84 4.38 -5.59
N LYS A 35 2.02 3.80 -5.80
CA LYS A 35 2.54 3.56 -7.16
C LYS A 35 1.65 2.62 -7.97
N VAL A 36 1.15 1.56 -7.34
CA VAL A 36 0.19 0.64 -7.97
C VAL A 36 -1.09 1.39 -8.32
N LEU A 37 -1.62 2.21 -7.42
CA LEU A 37 -2.79 3.04 -7.68
C LEU A 37 -2.56 4.09 -8.76
N GLU A 38 -1.38 4.70 -8.84
CA GLU A 38 -1.03 5.65 -9.91
C GLU A 38 -1.01 4.95 -11.26
N GLN A 39 -0.42 3.74 -11.34
CA GLN A 39 -0.48 2.91 -12.54
C GLN A 39 -1.93 2.53 -12.88
N VAL A 40 -2.72 2.08 -11.91
CA VAL A 40 -4.14 1.74 -12.12
C VAL A 40 -4.95 2.97 -12.55
N LYS A 41 -4.71 4.16 -11.98
CA LYS A 41 -5.35 5.42 -12.37
C LYS A 41 -5.01 5.85 -13.79
N THR A 42 -3.81 5.55 -14.28
CA THR A 42 -3.49 5.79 -15.70
C THR A 42 -4.25 4.87 -16.66
N TYR A 43 -4.70 3.70 -16.20
CA TYR A 43 -5.60 2.81 -16.97
C TYR A 43 -7.08 3.14 -16.73
N PHE A 44 -7.43 3.70 -15.57
CA PHE A 44 -8.78 4.08 -15.15
C PHE A 44 -8.85 5.59 -14.94
N MET A 45 -8.94 6.35 -16.03
CA MET A 45 -9.20 7.78 -15.98
C MET A 45 -10.63 8.02 -15.42
N GLY A 46 -10.75 8.13 -14.09
CA GLY A 46 -12.01 8.35 -13.40
C GLY A 46 -11.78 8.62 -11.91
N ASN A 47 -12.04 9.86 -11.50
CA ASN A 47 -11.91 10.40 -10.14
C ASN A 47 -12.24 9.41 -9.00
N VAL A 48 -11.24 9.08 -8.16
CA VAL A 48 -11.52 8.59 -6.81
C VAL A 48 -10.61 9.29 -5.81
N THR A 49 -11.16 10.35 -5.22
CA THR A 49 -10.75 10.95 -3.96
C THR A 49 -11.32 10.11 -2.81
N HIS A 50 -10.69 8.97 -2.48
CA HIS A 50 -10.93 8.30 -1.19
C HIS A 50 -9.59 7.94 -0.55
N PHE A 51 -9.04 8.93 0.14
CA PHE A 51 -7.81 8.84 0.93
C PHE A 51 -8.08 8.54 2.41
N ARG A 52 -9.34 8.22 2.78
CA ARG A 52 -9.77 8.15 4.19
C ARG A 52 -10.03 6.75 4.76
N ASP A 53 -10.05 5.69 3.97
CA ASP A 53 -10.43 4.34 4.46
C ASP A 53 -9.27 3.40 4.81
N LEU A 54 -8.02 3.82 4.68
CA LEU A 54 -6.88 2.90 4.89
C LEU A 54 -6.35 2.85 6.33
N MET A 55 -6.93 3.60 7.27
CA MET A 55 -6.44 3.68 8.65
C MET A 55 -7.38 3.11 9.71
N CYS A 56 -8.45 2.41 9.32
CA CYS A 56 -9.41 1.84 10.27
C CYS A 56 -9.67 0.35 9.99
N VAL A 57 -8.62 -0.47 10.02
CA VAL A 57 -8.77 -1.90 10.36
C VAL A 57 -7.60 -2.28 11.27
N TYR A 58 -7.66 -1.81 12.51
CA TYR A 58 -7.04 -2.42 13.68
C TYR A 58 -8.11 -2.45 14.77
#